data_AF-A0A9E4RKN5-F1
#
_entry.id   AF-A0A9E4RKN5-F1
#
_cell.length_a   1.000
_cell.length_b   1.000
_cell.length_c   1.000
_cell.angle_alpha   90.00
_cell.angle_beta   90.00
_cell.angle_gamma   90.00
#
_symmetry.space_group_name_H-M   'P 1'
#
loop_
_entity.id
_entity.type
_entity.pdbx_description
1 polymer ?
#
loop_
_entity_poly.entity_id
_entity_poly.type
_entity_poly.pdbx_seq_one_letter_code
_entity_poly.pdbx_strand_id
1 'polypeptide(L)'
;MALRTGQDMMSELAAFGERFWAGEAEVARTFFTAPHEPHDHVRWLRHQCYRELRGPGLLHRHQSRTDWVIENVHSGLPAAESREGRAEFDRQLGQIREEFQHFRLYADLLEDITGEPVLMRDIQGLELASDRRVEAIRKRLMDGDQHLAHLAYGVSEGGGAGIFYAAAALETDDPLLGRIRDAGRIIYDDEVGHGTDNAADVAKTVTAESDFEKLHDMIVEICQERLRMRAEMYGIEISEERIAEITEGKIELLAPLA
;
A
#
# COMPACT_ATOMS: atom_id res chain seq x y z
N MET A 1 -6.35 -11.82 34.08
CA MET A 1 -6.78 -11.57 32.68
C MET A 1 -6.52 -12.86 31.92
N ALA A 2 -7.49 -13.33 31.13
CA ALA A 2 -7.22 -14.44 30.21
C ALA A 2 -6.20 -13.96 29.16
N LEU A 3 -5.25 -14.81 28.79
CA LEU A 3 -4.30 -14.53 27.71
C LEU A 3 -5.10 -14.47 26.39
N ARG A 4 -4.92 -13.40 25.61
CA ARG A 4 -5.48 -13.30 24.25
C ARG A 4 -4.93 -14.45 23.41
N THR A 5 -5.77 -15.08 22.60
CA THR A 5 -5.30 -16.05 21.61
C THR A 5 -4.70 -15.32 20.41
N GLY A 6 -3.84 -15.99 19.63
CA GLY A 6 -3.33 -15.42 18.38
C GLY A 6 -4.46 -15.05 17.41
N GLN A 7 -5.60 -15.74 17.47
CA GLN A 7 -6.78 -15.41 16.67
C GLN A 7 -7.42 -14.08 17.11
N ASP A 8 -7.52 -13.83 18.43
CA ASP A 8 -8.07 -12.58 18.97
C ASP A 8 -7.21 -11.39 18.56
N MET A 9 -5.89 -11.55 18.67
CA MET A 9 -4.88 -10.57 18.24
C MET A 9 -5.03 -10.23 16.75
N MET A 10 -5.24 -11.23 15.90
CA MET A 10 -5.41 -10.99 14.46
C MET A 10 -6.71 -10.26 14.12
N SER A 11 -7.82 -10.65 14.73
CA SER A 11 -9.09 -9.95 14.51
C SER A 11 -9.01 -8.48 14.94
N GLU A 12 -8.27 -8.19 16.01
CA GLU A 12 -8.01 -6.83 16.47
C GLU A 12 -7.14 -6.04 15.49
N LEU A 13 -6.07 -6.63 14.95
CA LEU A 13 -5.24 -5.99 13.92
C LEU A 13 -5.99 -5.75 12.60
N ALA A 14 -6.85 -6.68 12.20
CA ALA A 14 -7.68 -6.53 11.00
C ALA A 14 -8.66 -5.36 11.17
N ALA A 15 -9.41 -5.32 12.27
CA ALA A 15 -10.33 -4.22 12.59
C ALA A 15 -9.58 -2.87 12.70
N PHE A 16 -8.34 -2.91 13.22
CA PHE A 16 -7.48 -1.75 13.27
C PHE A 16 -7.03 -1.28 11.88
N GLY A 17 -6.74 -2.19 10.94
CA GLY A 17 -6.38 -1.86 9.57
C GLY A 17 -7.54 -1.20 8.81
N GLU A 18 -8.75 -1.75 8.95
CA GLU A 18 -9.95 -1.32 8.22
C GLU A 18 -10.25 0.20 8.33
N ARG A 19 -10.07 0.78 9.52
CA ARG A 19 -10.27 2.23 9.73
C ARG A 19 -9.23 3.09 9.00
N PHE A 20 -7.98 2.64 8.88
CA PHE A 20 -6.99 3.38 8.08
C PHE A 20 -7.26 3.23 6.59
N TRP A 21 -7.77 2.09 6.14
CA TRP A 21 -8.19 1.91 4.75
C TRP A 21 -9.39 2.80 4.43
N ALA A 22 -10.35 2.91 5.36
CA ALA A 22 -11.42 3.88 5.26
C ALA A 22 -10.90 5.32 5.19
N GLY A 23 -9.87 5.65 5.97
CA GLY A 23 -9.21 6.96 5.91
C GLY A 23 -8.51 7.23 4.57
N GLU A 24 -7.76 6.25 4.04
CA GLU A 24 -7.15 6.35 2.71
C GLU A 24 -8.23 6.54 1.62
N ALA A 25 -9.35 5.81 1.73
CA ALA A 25 -10.49 5.95 0.84
C ALA A 25 -11.19 7.31 0.97
N GLU A 26 -11.33 7.87 2.17
CA GLU A 26 -11.88 9.20 2.42
C GLU A 26 -11.06 10.28 1.71
N VAL A 27 -9.73 10.21 1.80
CA VAL A 27 -8.82 11.11 1.09
C VAL A 27 -9.03 11.02 -0.43
N ALA A 28 -9.00 9.80 -0.98
CA ALA A 28 -9.18 9.60 -2.42
C ALA A 28 -10.56 10.00 -2.92
N ARG A 29 -11.64 9.72 -2.17
CA ARG A 29 -13.01 10.14 -2.49
C ARG A 29 -13.14 11.66 -2.47
N THR A 30 -12.51 12.33 -1.51
CA THR A 30 -12.50 13.80 -1.45
C THR A 30 -11.92 14.39 -2.73
N PHE A 31 -10.88 13.76 -3.30
CA PHE A 31 -10.39 14.12 -4.62
C PHE A 31 -11.41 13.77 -5.71
N PHE A 32 -11.79 12.50 -5.88
CA PHE A 32 -12.57 12.04 -7.04
C PHE A 32 -14.00 12.58 -7.13
N THR A 33 -14.59 13.05 -6.02
CA THR A 33 -15.96 13.59 -6.02
C THR A 33 -16.04 15.07 -6.36
N ALA A 34 -14.91 15.78 -6.37
CA ALA A 34 -14.84 17.15 -6.85
C ALA A 34 -14.83 17.19 -8.40
N PRO A 35 -15.34 18.26 -9.03
CA PRO A 35 -15.17 18.46 -10.46
C PRO A 35 -13.69 18.62 -10.83
N HIS A 36 -13.23 17.84 -11.80
CA HIS A 36 -11.86 17.87 -12.31
C HIS A 36 -11.86 17.86 -13.83
N GLU A 37 -10.89 18.55 -14.41
CA GLU A 37 -10.50 18.34 -15.80
C GLU A 37 -9.48 17.20 -15.86
N PRO A 38 -9.30 16.52 -17.01
CA PRO A 38 -8.36 15.40 -17.13
C PRO A 38 -6.94 15.70 -16.60
N HIS A 39 -6.44 16.91 -16.82
CA HIS A 39 -5.11 17.32 -16.38
C HIS A 39 -4.93 17.38 -14.85
N ASP A 40 -6.01 17.54 -14.08
CA ASP A 40 -5.95 17.59 -12.62
C ASP A 40 -5.55 16.22 -12.03
N HIS A 41 -5.78 15.13 -12.78
CA HIS A 41 -5.38 13.78 -12.38
C HIS A 41 -3.88 13.49 -12.55
N VAL A 42 -3.15 14.32 -13.30
CA VAL A 42 -1.74 14.06 -13.66
C VAL A 42 -0.85 13.92 -12.43
N ARG A 43 -1.06 14.77 -11.42
CA ARG A 43 -0.21 14.78 -10.22
C ARG A 43 -0.26 13.46 -9.48
N TRP A 44 -1.45 13.02 -9.07
CA TRP A 44 -1.58 11.81 -8.27
C TRP A 44 -1.23 10.57 -9.09
N LEU A 45 -1.57 10.53 -10.39
CA LEU A 45 -1.21 9.42 -11.29
C LEU A 45 0.30 9.26 -11.41
N ARG A 46 1.06 10.36 -11.53
CA ARG A 46 2.53 10.33 -11.55
C ARG A 46 3.10 9.77 -10.25
N HIS A 47 2.57 10.20 -9.11
CA HIS A 47 3.00 9.67 -7.81
C HIS A 47 2.61 8.20 -7.63
N GLN A 48 1.45 7.78 -8.14
CA GLN A 48 1.04 6.39 -8.11
C GLN A 48 1.96 5.53 -8.99
N CYS A 49 2.28 5.96 -10.21
CA CYS A 49 3.26 5.28 -11.07
C CYS A 49 4.62 5.15 -10.38
N TYR A 50 5.10 6.21 -9.73
CA TYR A 50 6.33 6.18 -8.94
C TYR A 50 6.27 5.13 -7.82
N ARG A 51 5.12 4.99 -7.15
CA ARG A 51 4.90 4.04 -6.05
C ARG A 51 4.89 2.58 -6.51
N GLU A 52 4.13 2.25 -7.56
CA GLU A 52 4.03 0.89 -8.11
C GLU A 52 5.38 0.36 -8.61
N LEU A 53 6.30 1.25 -8.99
CA LEU A 53 7.65 0.84 -9.37
C LEU A 53 8.64 0.82 -8.19
N ARG A 54 8.40 1.63 -7.17
CA ARG A 54 9.26 1.68 -5.98
C ARG A 54 9.01 0.50 -5.05
N GLY A 55 7.77 0.03 -4.93
CA GLY A 55 7.38 -1.15 -4.13
C GLY A 55 8.22 -2.39 -4.43
N PRO A 56 8.19 -2.93 -5.67
CA PRO A 56 8.99 -4.07 -6.09
C PRO A 56 10.47 -3.72 -6.35
N GLY A 57 10.93 -2.50 -6.02
CA GLY A 57 12.31 -2.06 -6.28
C GLY A 57 12.72 -2.05 -7.75
N LEU A 58 11.77 -1.77 -8.65
CA LEU A 58 12.03 -1.46 -10.07
C LEU A 58 12.57 -0.03 -10.25
N LEU A 59 12.30 0.86 -9.30
CA LEU A 59 13.00 2.13 -9.14
C LEU A 59 13.92 2.10 -7.92
N HIS A 60 15.06 2.80 -8.04
CA HIS A 60 16.02 2.93 -6.95
C HIS A 60 15.38 3.57 -5.71
N ARG A 61 15.61 2.95 -4.55
CA ARG A 61 15.14 3.42 -3.25
C ARG A 61 16.33 3.82 -2.39
N HIS A 62 16.39 5.09 -1.98
CA HIS A 62 17.49 5.60 -1.17
C HIS A 62 17.60 4.79 0.14
N GLN A 63 18.80 4.31 0.48
CA GLN A 63 19.09 3.41 1.62
C GLN A 63 18.60 1.95 1.50
N SER A 64 17.90 1.59 0.42
CA SER A 64 17.76 0.19 0.03
C SER A 64 19.06 -0.26 -0.65
N ARG A 65 19.57 -1.44 -0.28
CA ARG A 65 20.83 -1.97 -0.87
C ARG A 65 20.62 -2.65 -2.23
N THR A 66 19.39 -2.64 -2.76
CA THR A 66 18.95 -3.67 -3.70
C THR A 66 18.55 -3.11 -5.06
N ASP A 67 19.13 -3.68 -6.12
CA ASP A 67 18.42 -3.91 -7.39
C ASP A 67 17.41 -5.04 -7.13
N TRP A 68 16.36 -4.76 -6.34
CA TRP A 68 15.55 -5.77 -5.63
C TRP A 68 15.06 -6.91 -6.53
N VAL A 69 14.58 -6.58 -7.73
CA VAL A 69 14.16 -7.57 -8.73
C VAL A 69 15.31 -8.48 -9.15
N ILE A 70 16.48 -7.93 -9.45
CA ILE A 70 17.64 -8.71 -9.90
C ILE A 70 18.16 -9.60 -8.76
N GLU A 71 18.27 -9.04 -7.55
CA GLU A 71 18.79 -9.75 -6.39
C GLU A 71 17.83 -10.82 -5.86
N ASN A 72 16.51 -10.58 -5.88
CA ASN A 72 15.52 -11.59 -5.51
C ASN A 72 15.48 -12.73 -6.52
N VAL A 73 15.50 -12.42 -7.82
CA VAL A 73 15.56 -13.46 -8.85
C VAL A 73 16.84 -14.29 -8.70
N HIS A 74 17.99 -13.63 -8.51
CA HIS A 74 19.26 -14.32 -8.36
C HIS A 74 19.34 -15.16 -7.06
N SER A 75 18.84 -14.64 -5.94
CA SER A 75 18.89 -15.32 -4.63
C SER A 75 17.81 -16.38 -4.44
N GLY A 76 16.66 -16.24 -5.12
CA GLY A 76 15.56 -17.21 -5.07
C GLY A 76 15.82 -18.49 -5.86
N LEU A 77 16.64 -18.42 -6.93
CA LEU A 77 16.94 -19.58 -7.78
C LEU A 77 17.52 -20.79 -7.01
N PRO A 78 18.50 -20.64 -6.10
CA PRO A 78 18.95 -21.74 -5.25
C PRO A 78 17.84 -22.32 -4.35
N ALA A 79 16.96 -21.48 -3.80
CA ALA A 79 15.87 -21.95 -2.94
C ALA A 79 14.84 -22.80 -3.72
N ALA A 80 14.66 -22.48 -5.01
CA ALA A 80 13.77 -23.19 -5.95
C ALA A 80 14.20 -24.63 -6.30
N GLU A 81 15.30 -25.15 -5.73
CA GLU A 81 15.62 -26.58 -5.83
C GLU A 81 14.63 -27.45 -5.03
N SER A 82 14.05 -26.91 -3.96
CA SER A 82 13.01 -27.56 -3.15
C SER A 82 11.58 -27.30 -3.68
N ARG A 83 10.60 -28.11 -3.29
CA ARG A 83 9.19 -27.88 -3.68
C ARG A 83 8.66 -26.60 -3.04
N GLU A 84 8.95 -26.43 -1.76
CA GLU A 84 8.54 -25.30 -0.95
C GLU A 84 9.19 -24.02 -1.48
N GLY A 85 10.49 -24.07 -1.80
CA GLY A 85 11.18 -22.92 -2.38
C GLY A 85 10.73 -22.57 -3.80
N ARG A 86 10.28 -23.54 -4.63
CA ARG A 86 9.62 -23.21 -5.91
C ARG A 86 8.32 -22.45 -5.71
N ALA A 87 7.51 -22.88 -4.74
CA ALA A 87 6.25 -22.20 -4.44
C ALA A 87 6.52 -20.78 -3.92
N GLU A 88 7.51 -20.60 -3.04
CA GLU A 88 7.91 -19.28 -2.57
C GLU A 88 8.43 -18.38 -3.71
N PHE A 89 9.30 -18.92 -4.56
CA PHE A 89 9.86 -18.16 -5.66
C PHE A 89 8.80 -17.77 -6.70
N ASP A 90 7.86 -18.66 -7.01
CA ASP A 90 6.72 -18.37 -7.89
C ASP A 90 5.83 -17.24 -7.32
N ARG A 91 5.57 -17.24 -6.00
CA ARG A 91 4.86 -16.13 -5.34
C ARG A 91 5.59 -14.79 -5.50
N GLN A 92 6.90 -14.75 -5.28
CA GLN A 92 7.70 -13.53 -5.42
C GLN A 92 7.71 -12.99 -6.85
N LEU A 93 7.79 -13.88 -7.85
CA LEU A 93 7.67 -13.50 -9.26
C LEU A 93 6.26 -12.99 -9.61
N GLY A 94 5.23 -13.58 -9.01
CA GLY A 94 3.84 -13.13 -9.11
C GLY A 94 3.67 -11.68 -8.64
N GLN A 95 4.18 -11.37 -7.45
CA GLN A 95 4.14 -10.02 -6.89
C GLN A 95 4.84 -8.99 -7.78
N ILE A 96 6.04 -9.29 -8.30
CA ILE A 96 6.74 -8.39 -9.24
C ILE A 96 5.90 -8.11 -10.49
N ARG A 97 5.22 -9.14 -11.00
CA ARG A 97 4.35 -9.02 -12.18
C ARG A 97 3.12 -8.15 -11.87
N GLU A 98 2.47 -8.37 -10.73
CA GLU A 98 1.29 -7.63 -10.29
C GLU A 98 1.60 -6.13 -10.11
N GLU A 99 2.67 -5.79 -9.38
CA GLU A 99 3.12 -4.40 -9.20
C GLU A 99 3.45 -3.72 -10.55
N PHE A 100 4.09 -4.44 -11.48
CA PHE A 100 4.35 -3.90 -12.82
C PHE A 100 3.06 -3.72 -13.64
N GLN A 101 2.08 -4.61 -13.45
CA GLN A 101 0.76 -4.48 -14.06
C GLN A 101 0.01 -3.26 -13.52
N HIS A 102 0.08 -3.01 -12.21
CA HIS A 102 -0.50 -1.81 -11.59
C HIS A 102 0.12 -0.53 -12.17
N PHE A 103 1.46 -0.50 -12.26
CA PHE A 103 2.17 0.60 -12.92
C PHE A 103 1.64 0.83 -14.33
N ARG A 104 1.54 -0.23 -15.15
CA ARG A 104 1.08 -0.13 -16.54
C ARG A 104 -0.32 0.47 -16.63
N LEU A 105 -1.25 0.03 -15.78
CA LEU A 105 -2.64 0.54 -15.77
C LEU A 105 -2.68 2.07 -15.58
N TYR A 106 -1.89 2.59 -14.65
CA TYR A 106 -1.83 4.04 -14.40
C TYR A 106 -0.96 4.80 -15.40
N ALA A 107 0.09 4.19 -15.92
CA ALA A 107 0.92 4.78 -16.96
C ALA A 107 0.10 5.00 -18.23
N ASP A 108 -0.64 3.97 -18.69
CA ASP A 108 -1.52 4.07 -19.88
C ASP A 108 -2.54 5.21 -19.73
N LEU A 109 -3.14 5.38 -18.54
CA LEU A 109 -4.04 6.50 -18.23
C LEU A 109 -3.34 7.86 -18.31
N LEU A 110 -2.13 7.95 -17.76
CA LEU A 110 -1.34 9.17 -17.74
C LEU A 110 -0.89 9.56 -19.17
N GLU A 111 -0.51 8.61 -20.00
CA GLU A 111 -0.16 8.84 -21.41
C GLU A 111 -1.38 9.35 -22.19
N ASP A 112 -2.57 8.81 -21.97
CA ASP A 112 -3.78 9.28 -22.65
C ASP A 112 -4.18 10.71 -22.25
N ILE A 113 -3.94 11.11 -21.01
CA ILE A 113 -4.20 12.48 -20.55
C ILE A 113 -3.16 13.46 -21.12
N THR A 114 -1.89 13.06 -21.13
CA THR A 114 -0.78 13.98 -21.43
C THR A 114 -0.34 13.98 -22.88
N GLY A 115 -0.66 12.92 -23.63
CA GLY A 115 -0.17 12.68 -24.99
C GLY A 115 1.32 12.32 -25.07
N GLU A 116 1.97 12.08 -23.93
CA GLU A 116 3.42 11.85 -23.84
C GLU A 116 3.71 10.54 -23.11
N PRO A 117 4.78 9.82 -23.48
CA PRO A 117 5.13 8.57 -22.83
C PRO A 117 5.56 8.78 -21.38
N VAL A 118 5.22 7.83 -20.50
CA VAL A 118 5.70 7.83 -19.11
C VAL A 118 7.11 7.28 -19.04
N LEU A 119 8.09 8.16 -18.94
CA LEU A 119 9.50 7.77 -18.84
C LEU A 119 9.92 7.63 -17.38
N MET A 120 10.64 6.54 -17.08
CA MET A 120 11.16 6.26 -15.73
C MET A 120 11.96 7.43 -15.15
N ARG A 121 12.77 8.10 -15.98
CA ARG A 121 13.57 9.26 -15.58
C ARG A 121 12.74 10.47 -15.14
N ASP A 122 11.49 10.58 -15.61
CA ASP A 122 10.62 11.74 -15.34
C ASP A 122 9.79 11.52 -14.07
N ILE A 123 9.57 10.26 -13.69
CA ILE A 123 8.93 9.89 -12.41
C ILE A 123 9.96 9.59 -11.31
N GLN A 124 11.20 9.28 -11.67
CA GLN A 124 12.32 9.17 -10.75
C GLN A 124 12.62 10.53 -10.14
N GLY A 125 12.40 10.68 -8.83
CA GLY A 125 12.60 11.94 -8.11
C GLY A 125 11.31 12.65 -7.71
N LEU A 126 10.14 12.07 -7.98
CA LEU A 126 8.84 12.53 -7.45
C LEU A 126 8.65 12.21 -5.96
N GLU A 127 9.73 12.16 -5.19
CA GLU A 127 9.71 11.81 -3.78
C GLU A 127 9.05 12.91 -2.95
N LEU A 128 7.94 12.55 -2.29
CA LEU A 128 7.19 13.42 -1.41
C LEU A 128 7.90 13.62 -0.06
N ALA A 129 7.45 14.63 0.70
CA ALA A 129 7.95 14.80 2.07
C ALA A 129 7.55 13.61 2.95
N SER A 130 6.33 13.11 2.76
CA SER A 130 5.83 11.88 3.39
C SER A 130 6.64 10.64 3.02
N ASP A 131 7.07 10.47 1.77
CA ASP A 131 7.93 9.36 1.36
C ASP A 131 9.20 9.29 2.23
N ARG A 132 9.86 10.43 2.47
CA ARG A 132 11.04 10.49 3.34
C ARG A 132 10.73 10.15 4.79
N ARG A 133 9.56 10.53 5.30
CA ARG A 133 9.11 10.16 6.65
C ARG A 133 8.83 8.67 6.76
N VAL A 134 8.16 8.07 5.77
CA VAL A 134 7.94 6.61 5.71
C VAL A 134 9.27 5.86 5.70
N GLU A 135 10.27 6.32 4.93
CA GLU A 135 11.61 5.70 4.97
C GLU A 135 12.30 5.85 6.32
N ALA A 136 12.19 7.01 6.96
CA ALA A 136 12.78 7.23 8.28
C ALA A 136 12.12 6.33 9.35
N ILE A 137 10.79 6.17 9.29
CA ILE A 137 10.04 5.22 10.12
C ILE A 137 10.56 3.80 9.82
N ARG A 138 10.63 3.40 8.55
CA ARG A 138 11.10 2.05 8.18
C ARG A 138 12.46 1.75 8.75
N LYS A 139 13.41 2.65 8.54
CA LYS A 139 14.76 2.49 9.06
C LYS A 139 14.75 2.34 10.58
N ARG A 140 14.07 3.23 11.30
CA ARG A 140 14.01 3.20 12.77
C ARG A 140 13.37 1.91 13.30
N LEU A 141 12.27 1.47 12.70
CA LEU A 141 11.59 0.23 13.11
C LEU A 141 12.45 -1.00 12.82
N MET A 142 13.08 -1.07 11.65
CA MET A 142 13.98 -2.17 11.28
C MET A 142 15.23 -2.25 12.17
N ASP A 143 15.81 -1.09 12.54
CA ASP A 143 16.95 -1.03 13.46
C ASP A 143 16.57 -1.45 14.90
N GLY A 144 15.30 -1.30 15.28
CA GLY A 144 14.79 -1.66 16.61
C GLY A 144 14.40 -3.13 16.73
N ASP A 145 13.50 -3.60 15.87
CA ASP A 145 13.06 -5.00 15.79
C ASP A 145 12.71 -5.33 14.34
N GLN A 146 13.69 -5.85 13.62
CA GLN A 146 13.55 -6.19 12.20
C GLN A 146 12.40 -7.17 11.94
N HIS A 147 12.16 -8.10 12.87
CA HIS A 147 11.15 -9.14 12.66
C HIS A 147 9.74 -8.56 12.77
N LEU A 148 9.45 -7.83 13.87
CA LEU A 148 8.16 -7.18 14.03
C LEU A 148 7.94 -6.07 12.99
N ALA A 149 8.99 -5.35 12.59
CA ALA A 149 8.90 -4.34 11.54
C ALA A 149 8.46 -4.96 10.20
N HIS A 150 9.00 -6.11 9.79
CA HIS A 150 8.54 -6.79 8.57
C HIS A 150 7.06 -7.18 8.65
N LEU A 151 6.62 -7.72 9.79
CA LEU A 151 5.21 -8.05 10.01
C LEU A 151 4.32 -6.80 9.95
N ALA A 152 4.75 -5.70 10.58
CA ALA A 152 4.03 -4.43 10.58
C ALA A 152 3.84 -3.90 9.15
N TYR A 153 4.90 -3.92 8.33
CA TYR A 153 4.82 -3.52 6.92
C TYR A 153 3.94 -4.47 6.11
N GLY A 154 4.04 -5.80 6.29
CA GLY A 154 3.15 -6.73 5.59
C GLY A 154 1.66 -6.43 5.82
N VAL A 155 1.27 -6.19 7.07
CA VAL A 155 -0.12 -5.84 7.42
C VAL A 155 -0.54 -4.47 6.87
N SER A 156 0.33 -3.47 6.99
CA SER A 156 0.00 -2.09 6.59
C SER A 156 0.18 -1.82 5.09
N GLU A 157 0.90 -2.66 4.36
CA GLU A 157 1.09 -2.60 2.91
C GLU A 157 0.06 -3.44 2.17
N GLY A 158 -0.05 -4.74 2.46
CA GLY A 158 -1.07 -5.61 1.85
C GLY A 158 -2.50 -5.29 2.29
N GLY A 159 -2.69 -4.47 3.31
CA GLY A 159 -4.00 -3.94 3.68
C GLY A 159 -4.37 -2.62 2.99
N GLY A 160 -3.38 -1.88 2.50
CA GLY A 160 -3.50 -0.45 2.17
C GLY A 160 -4.23 -0.13 0.85
N ALA A 161 -5.35 -0.81 0.60
CA ALA A 161 -6.15 -0.76 -0.61
C ALA A 161 -7.21 0.35 -0.62
N GLY A 162 -7.26 1.21 0.41
CA GLY A 162 -8.32 2.22 0.56
C GLY A 162 -8.45 3.17 -0.63
N ILE A 163 -7.33 3.63 -1.21
CA ILE A 163 -7.36 4.48 -2.41
C ILE A 163 -7.86 3.72 -3.65
N PHE A 164 -7.55 2.43 -3.76
CA PHE A 164 -7.96 1.58 -4.87
C PHE A 164 -9.43 1.21 -4.75
N TYR A 165 -9.89 0.93 -3.53
CA TYR A 165 -11.31 0.83 -3.20
C TYR A 165 -12.06 2.08 -3.64
N ALA A 166 -11.57 3.27 -3.29
CA ALA A 166 -12.24 4.53 -3.63
C ALA A 166 -12.35 4.72 -5.15
N ALA A 167 -11.32 4.36 -5.90
CA ALA A 167 -11.37 4.34 -7.37
C ALA A 167 -12.36 3.28 -7.89
N ALA A 168 -12.26 2.04 -7.39
CA ALA A 168 -13.09 0.91 -7.78
C ALA A 168 -14.60 1.10 -7.49
N ALA A 169 -14.92 1.97 -6.53
CA ALA A 169 -16.27 2.33 -6.10
C ALA A 169 -16.86 3.53 -6.86
N LEU A 170 -16.14 4.13 -7.82
CA LEU A 170 -16.64 5.29 -8.55
C LEU A 170 -17.90 4.93 -9.36
N GLU A 171 -18.98 5.66 -9.11
CA GLU A 171 -20.19 5.66 -9.93
C GLU A 171 -20.14 6.88 -10.85
N THR A 172 -19.89 6.64 -12.15
CA THR A 172 -19.60 7.71 -13.10
C THR A 172 -19.89 7.28 -14.54
N ASP A 173 -20.38 8.23 -15.33
CA ASP A 173 -20.49 8.12 -16.80
C ASP A 173 -19.31 8.80 -17.52
N ASP A 174 -18.39 9.43 -16.78
CA ASP A 174 -17.18 10.04 -17.34
C ASP A 174 -16.22 8.94 -17.84
N PRO A 175 -15.77 8.98 -19.11
CA PRO A 175 -14.91 7.94 -19.67
C PRO A 175 -13.56 7.79 -18.96
N LEU A 176 -12.94 8.88 -18.50
CA LEU A 176 -11.66 8.83 -17.80
C LEU A 176 -11.84 8.23 -16.41
N LEU A 177 -12.83 8.71 -15.65
CA LEU A 177 -13.13 8.18 -14.32
C LEU A 177 -13.57 6.70 -14.39
N GLY A 178 -14.28 6.30 -15.44
CA GLY A 178 -14.62 4.90 -15.71
C GLY A 178 -13.39 4.01 -15.86
N ARG A 179 -12.35 4.49 -16.56
CA ARG A 179 -11.09 3.73 -16.68
C ARG A 179 -10.26 3.74 -15.39
N ILE A 180 -10.28 4.84 -14.63
CA ILE A 180 -9.68 4.89 -13.28
C ILE A 180 -10.37 3.87 -12.36
N ARG A 181 -11.70 3.76 -12.44
CA ARG A 181 -12.48 2.75 -11.70
C ARG A 181 -12.05 1.34 -12.06
N ASP A 182 -11.96 1.04 -13.36
CA ASP A 182 -11.61 -0.30 -13.82
C ASP A 182 -10.18 -0.68 -13.41
N ALA A 183 -9.22 0.25 -13.49
CA ALA A 183 -7.87 0.06 -12.97
C ALA A 183 -7.88 -0.15 -11.45
N GLY A 184 -8.61 0.70 -10.72
CA GLY A 184 -8.75 0.59 -9.26
C GLY A 184 -9.35 -0.74 -8.82
N ARG A 185 -10.30 -1.31 -9.58
CA ARG A 185 -10.91 -2.61 -9.28
C ARG A 185 -9.89 -3.75 -9.35
N ILE A 186 -9.12 -3.80 -10.43
CA ILE A 186 -8.08 -4.83 -10.62
C ILE A 186 -7.11 -4.80 -9.45
N ILE A 187 -6.59 -3.60 -9.15
CA ILE A 187 -5.58 -3.42 -8.09
C ILE A 187 -6.18 -3.72 -6.71
N TYR A 188 -7.42 -3.29 -6.45
CA TYR A 188 -8.09 -3.59 -5.19
C TYR A 188 -8.24 -5.11 -4.96
N ASP A 189 -8.63 -5.86 -5.99
CA ASP A 189 -8.81 -7.31 -5.90
C ASP A 189 -7.48 -8.02 -5.61
N ASP A 190 -6.38 -7.57 -6.23
CA ASP A 190 -5.03 -8.09 -5.98
C ASP A 190 -4.56 -7.78 -4.54
N GLU A 191 -4.75 -6.55 -4.06
CA GLU A 191 -4.31 -6.13 -2.72
C GLU A 191 -5.08 -6.80 -1.58
N VAL A 192 -6.39 -7.04 -1.73
CA VAL A 192 -7.17 -7.80 -0.72
C VAL A 192 -6.59 -9.22 -0.53
N GLY A 193 -6.07 -9.82 -1.60
CA GLY A 193 -5.35 -11.09 -1.54
C GLY A 193 -4.10 -11.00 -0.66
N HIS A 194 -3.28 -9.98 -0.88
CA HIS A 194 -2.05 -9.73 -0.11
C HIS A 194 -2.30 -9.54 1.39
N GLY A 195 -3.34 -8.79 1.76
CA GLY A 195 -3.69 -8.58 3.17
C GLY A 195 -4.01 -9.88 3.91
N THR A 196 -4.65 -10.83 3.24
CA THR A 196 -5.03 -12.14 3.81
C THR A 196 -3.80 -13.01 4.10
N ASP A 197 -2.84 -13.05 3.17
CA ASP A 197 -1.61 -13.83 3.32
C ASP A 197 -0.73 -13.29 4.45
N ASN A 198 -0.55 -11.97 4.52
CA ASN A 198 0.25 -11.32 5.56
C ASN A 198 -0.36 -11.49 6.96
N ALA A 199 -1.69 -11.49 7.06
CA ALA A 199 -2.40 -11.75 8.31
C ALA A 199 -2.15 -13.17 8.84
N ALA A 200 -2.08 -14.17 7.97
CA ALA A 200 -1.81 -15.55 8.36
C ALA A 200 -0.41 -15.73 8.98
N ASP A 201 0.57 -14.92 8.58
CA ASP A 201 1.94 -15.01 9.09
C ASP A 201 2.12 -14.34 10.46
N VAL A 202 1.39 -13.25 10.74
CA VAL A 202 1.33 -12.66 12.08
C VAL A 202 0.75 -13.65 13.09
N ALA A 203 -0.36 -14.32 12.74
CA ALA A 203 -1.06 -15.28 13.60
C ALA A 203 -0.17 -16.44 14.08
N LYS A 204 0.77 -16.87 13.24
CA LYS A 204 1.70 -17.97 13.53
C LYS A 204 2.86 -17.54 14.42
N THR A 205 3.17 -16.25 14.45
CA THR A 205 4.47 -15.76 14.91
C THR A 205 4.36 -14.92 16.19
N VAL A 206 3.33 -14.09 16.31
CA VAL A 206 3.12 -13.25 17.48
C VAL A 206 2.29 -14.02 18.51
N THR A 207 2.95 -14.47 19.58
CA THR A 207 2.33 -15.26 20.66
C THR A 207 2.39 -14.58 22.03
N ALA A 208 3.17 -13.51 22.15
CA ALA A 208 3.35 -12.75 23.38
C ALA A 208 2.61 -11.41 23.30
N GLU A 209 1.91 -11.06 24.38
CA GLU A 209 1.17 -9.80 24.52
C GLU A 209 2.06 -8.56 24.27
N SER A 210 3.29 -8.58 24.79
CA SER A 210 4.23 -7.46 24.62
C SER A 210 4.68 -7.26 23.18
N ASP A 211 4.73 -8.32 22.39
CA ASP A 211 5.09 -8.22 20.97
C ASP A 211 3.89 -7.79 20.14
N PHE A 212 2.70 -8.19 20.55
CA PHE A 212 1.45 -7.68 20.00
C PHE A 212 1.30 -6.16 20.21
N GLU A 213 1.54 -5.66 21.42
CA GLU A 213 1.49 -4.22 21.72
C GLU A 213 2.49 -3.42 20.86
N LYS A 214 3.73 -3.91 20.73
CA LYS A 214 4.73 -3.27 19.85
C LYS A 214 4.30 -3.29 18.39
N LEU A 215 3.81 -4.44 17.90
CA LEU A 215 3.36 -4.58 16.52
C LEU A 215 2.20 -3.63 16.22
N HIS A 216 1.24 -3.53 17.15
CA HIS A 216 0.15 -2.57 17.09
C HIS A 216 0.69 -1.15 16.93
N ASP A 217 1.58 -0.69 17.81
CA ASP A 217 2.13 0.67 17.76
C ASP A 217 2.89 0.96 16.46
N MET A 218 3.63 -0.02 15.94
CA MET A 218 4.29 0.09 14.64
C MET A 218 3.27 0.26 13.50
N ILE A 219 2.20 -0.52 13.49
CA ILE A 219 1.15 -0.43 12.46
C ILE A 219 0.43 0.92 12.55
N VAL A 220 0.12 1.40 13.76
CA VAL A 220 -0.46 2.74 13.97
C VAL A 220 0.41 3.79 13.28
N GLU A 221 1.69 3.81 13.62
CA GLU A 221 2.62 4.82 13.14
C GLU A 221 2.78 4.80 11.61
N ILE A 222 2.91 3.60 11.02
CA ILE A 222 3.01 3.43 9.58
C ILE A 222 1.72 3.92 8.90
N CYS A 223 0.55 3.48 9.36
CA CYS A 223 -0.72 3.83 8.74
C CYS A 223 -1.05 5.32 8.85
N GLN A 224 -0.71 5.97 9.97
CA GLN A 224 -0.86 7.42 10.10
C GLN A 224 -0.02 8.19 9.07
N GLU A 225 1.24 7.77 8.87
CA GLU A 225 2.08 8.42 7.86
C GLU A 225 1.59 8.12 6.43
N ARG A 226 1.04 6.93 6.19
CA ARG A 226 0.40 6.62 4.91
C ARG A 226 -0.79 7.52 4.61
N LEU A 227 -1.63 7.86 5.59
CA LEU A 227 -2.72 8.82 5.40
C LEU A 227 -2.19 10.18 4.92
N ARG A 228 -1.15 10.71 5.58
CA ARG A 228 -0.50 11.97 5.16
C ARG A 228 0.04 11.89 3.75
N MET A 229 0.68 10.76 3.42
CA MET A 229 1.22 10.51 2.10
C MET A 229 0.14 10.46 1.02
N ARG A 230 -0.97 9.75 1.25
CA ARG A 230 -2.10 9.73 0.31
C ARG A 230 -2.65 11.13 0.10
N ALA A 231 -2.83 11.91 1.16
CA ALA A 231 -3.29 13.28 1.05
C ALA A 231 -2.31 14.13 0.20
N GLU A 232 -1.01 14.03 0.46
CA GLU A 232 0.03 14.76 -0.29
C GLU A 232 0.07 14.39 -1.79
N MET A 233 -0.17 13.12 -2.13
CA MET A 233 -0.28 12.63 -3.51
C MET A 233 -1.44 13.30 -4.26
N TYR A 234 -2.61 13.38 -3.64
CA TYR A 234 -3.79 14.05 -4.20
C TYR A 234 -3.76 15.58 -4.06
N GLY A 235 -2.73 16.15 -3.44
CA GLY A 235 -2.64 17.59 -3.20
C GLY A 235 -3.68 18.10 -2.18
N ILE A 236 -4.13 17.21 -1.29
CA ILE A 236 -5.10 17.49 -0.22
C ILE A 236 -4.34 17.60 1.11
N GLU A 237 -4.85 18.41 2.03
CA GLU A 237 -4.39 18.45 3.41
C GLU A 237 -5.31 17.60 4.29
N ILE A 238 -4.72 16.69 5.07
CA ILE A 238 -5.42 15.97 6.14
C ILE A 238 -4.93 16.52 7.48
N SER A 239 -5.86 16.93 8.35
CA SER A 239 -5.49 17.49 9.65
C SER A 239 -5.02 16.40 10.61
N GLU A 240 -4.12 16.76 11.53
CA GLU A 240 -3.70 15.88 12.61
C GLU A 240 -4.88 15.45 13.50
N GLU A 241 -5.87 16.32 13.66
CA GLU A 241 -7.13 16.00 14.34
C GLU A 241 -7.87 14.88 13.61
N ARG A 242 -7.98 14.95 12.28
CA ARG A 242 -8.66 13.89 11.50
C ARG A 242 -7.90 12.58 11.54
N ILE A 243 -6.57 12.61 11.51
CA ILE A 243 -5.73 11.41 11.68
C ILE A 243 -5.97 10.79 13.06
N ALA A 244 -6.06 11.60 14.12
CA ALA A 244 -6.35 11.13 15.46
C ALA A 244 -7.75 10.50 15.54
N GLU A 245 -8.77 11.13 14.94
CA GLU A 245 -10.12 10.57 14.86
C GLU A 245 -10.15 9.21 14.15
N ILE A 246 -9.47 9.06 13.02
CA ILE A 246 -9.34 7.78 12.30
C ILE A 246 -8.62 6.75 13.19
N THR A 247 -7.57 7.16 13.90
CA THR A 247 -6.84 6.34 14.87
C THR A 247 -7.69 5.97 16.10
N GLU A 248 -8.79 6.67 16.36
CA GLU A 248 -9.76 6.34 17.40
C GLU A 248 -10.95 5.54 16.86
N GLY A 249 -10.99 5.26 15.55
CA GLY A 249 -12.10 4.56 14.89
C GLY A 249 -13.32 5.44 14.64
N LYS A 250 -13.18 6.77 14.68
CA LYS A 250 -14.25 7.74 14.35
C LYS A 250 -14.35 7.94 12.83
N ILE A 251 -14.56 6.83 12.12
CA ILE A 251 -14.73 6.79 10.67
C ILE A 251 -15.67 5.65 10.30
N GLU A 252 -16.44 5.85 9.24
CA GLU A 252 -17.28 4.80 8.67
C GLU A 252 -16.41 3.80 7.90
N LEU A 253 -16.55 2.51 8.20
CA LEU A 253 -15.78 1.45 7.56
C LEU A 253 -16.27 1.20 6.13
N LEU A 254 -15.38 0.63 5.30
CA LEU A 254 -15.69 0.34 3.92
C LEU A 254 -16.64 -0.86 3.79
N ALA A 255 -17.72 -0.68 3.05
CA ALA A 255 -18.59 -1.79 2.69
C ALA A 255 -17.91 -2.63 1.59
N PRO A 256 -18.06 -3.97 1.58
CA PRO A 256 -17.56 -4.79 0.48
C PRO A 256 -18.07 -4.28 -0.87
N LEU A 257 -17.20 -4.20 -1.87
CA LEU A 257 -17.64 -3.90 -3.22
C LEU A 257 -18.40 -5.10 -3.77
N ALA A 258 -19.54 -4.82 -4.42
CA ALA A 258 -20.29 -5.81 -5.18
C ALA A 258 -19.55 -6.22 -6.46
#